data_AF-A0A7X3UJS1-F1
#
_entry.id   AF-A0A7X3UJS1-F1
#
_cell.length_a   1.000
_cell.length_b   1.000
_cell.length_c   1.000
_cell.angle_alpha   90.00
_cell.angle_beta   90.00
_cell.angle_gamma   90.00
#
_symmetry.space_group_name_H-M   'P 1'
#
loop_
_entity.id
_entity.type
_entity.pdbx_description
1 polymer ?
#
loop_
_entity_poly.entity_id
_entity_poly.type
_entity_poly.pdbx_seq_one_letter_code
_entity_poly.pdbx_strand_id
1 'polypeptide(L)'
;MGTPVPFSCAKFTERRWQEFRFGVASLDDTIATVISLWDIDNDQLTHYGGLGYGLDRASWGDVKQGVFYSTLFREKQLQKFDVKFESPPTLTQVLDCLGPPEYYAAYEEATVETYSFILMLWYLEKGFVVQHSSYYTLVRPTVDLSAQLMQNFFVVAPGTLEQMVLNVYTLGHDPDVQAWGLCVLRPWPGSIESIEIESFNVENPRCPSPQQ
;
A
#
# COMPACT_ATOMS: atom_id res chain seq x y z
N MET A 1 -2.31 -14.90 -28.03
CA MET A 1 -2.14 -14.22 -26.73
C MET A 1 -1.25 -13.01 -26.99
N GLY A 2 -1.77 -11.80 -26.85
CA GLY A 2 -0.98 -10.58 -27.05
C GLY A 2 0.00 -10.40 -25.89
N THR A 3 1.19 -9.87 -26.18
CA THR A 3 2.17 -9.49 -25.15
C THR A 3 1.51 -8.46 -24.22
N PRO A 4 1.59 -8.61 -22.89
CA PRO A 4 1.06 -7.60 -21.97
C PRO A 4 1.67 -6.24 -22.29
N VAL A 5 0.85 -5.19 -22.26
CA VAL A 5 1.35 -3.82 -22.44
C VAL A 5 2.36 -3.54 -21.32
N PRO A 6 3.58 -3.06 -21.65
CA PRO A 6 4.57 -2.72 -20.63
C PRO A 6 4.01 -1.73 -19.62
N PHE A 7 4.32 -1.93 -18.33
CA PHE A 7 3.95 -0.96 -17.31
C PHE A 7 4.69 0.36 -17.57
N SER A 8 3.96 1.47 -17.62
CA SER A 8 4.52 2.79 -17.88
C SER A 8 4.73 3.58 -16.58
N CYS A 9 5.89 4.20 -16.42
CA CYS A 9 6.18 5.06 -15.27
C CYS A 9 5.21 6.24 -15.15
N ALA A 10 4.57 6.65 -16.26
CA ALA A 10 3.55 7.70 -16.24
C ALA A 10 2.37 7.38 -15.31
N LYS A 11 2.11 6.08 -15.06
CA LYS A 11 1.09 5.64 -14.10
C LYS A 11 1.41 6.11 -12.68
N PHE A 12 2.68 6.22 -12.29
CA PHE A 12 3.07 6.70 -10.95
C PHE A 12 2.95 8.21 -10.75
N THR A 13 2.93 8.94 -11.86
CA THR A 13 2.88 10.41 -11.87
C THR A 13 1.50 10.91 -12.26
N GLU A 14 0.45 10.09 -12.11
CA GLU A 14 -0.90 10.52 -12.44
C GLU A 14 -1.28 11.71 -11.55
N ARG A 15 -1.49 12.87 -12.20
CA ARG A 15 -1.73 14.16 -11.53
C ARG A 15 -2.88 14.09 -10.53
N ARG A 16 -3.91 13.31 -10.83
CA ARG A 16 -5.09 13.12 -9.97
C ARG A 16 -4.74 12.60 -8.59
N TRP A 17 -3.74 11.72 -8.48
CA TRP A 17 -3.32 11.18 -7.18
C TRP A 17 -2.69 12.26 -6.31
N GLN A 18 -1.92 13.16 -6.93
CA GLN A 18 -1.28 14.28 -6.24
C GLN A 18 -2.32 15.32 -5.81
N GLU A 19 -3.29 15.63 -6.66
CA GLU A 19 -4.35 16.58 -6.35
C GLU A 19 -5.25 16.08 -5.21
N PHE A 20 -5.51 14.77 -5.17
CA PHE A 20 -6.28 14.14 -4.11
C PHE A 20 -5.61 14.25 -2.73
N ARG A 21 -4.27 14.18 -2.65
CA ARG A 21 -3.50 14.23 -1.38
C ARG A 21 -3.72 15.48 -0.54
N PHE A 22 -4.05 16.60 -1.14
CA PHE A 22 -4.02 17.91 -0.48
C PHE A 22 -5.39 18.59 -0.37
N GLY A 23 -6.45 17.97 -0.90
CA GLY A 23 -7.72 18.67 -1.16
C GLY A 23 -8.95 18.18 -0.38
N VAL A 24 -8.90 17.05 0.33
CA VAL A 24 -10.10 16.42 0.90
C VAL A 24 -10.04 16.31 2.43
N ALA A 25 -11.01 16.93 3.10
CA ALA A 25 -11.13 16.94 4.56
C ALA A 25 -12.28 16.08 5.08
N SER A 26 -13.08 15.51 4.18
CA SER A 26 -14.25 14.69 4.51
C SER A 26 -14.57 13.68 3.40
N LEU A 27 -15.44 12.73 3.72
CA LEU A 27 -15.99 11.78 2.75
C LEU A 27 -16.78 12.49 1.64
N ASP A 28 -17.59 13.49 1.99
CA ASP A 28 -18.40 14.22 1.00
C ASP A 28 -17.50 15.02 0.05
N ASP A 29 -16.45 15.67 0.57
CA ASP A 29 -15.44 16.34 -0.26
C ASP A 29 -14.70 15.34 -1.15
N THR A 30 -14.49 14.13 -0.66
CA THR A 30 -13.87 13.04 -1.43
C THR A 30 -14.74 12.61 -2.57
N ILE A 31 -16.03 12.34 -2.32
CA ILE A 31 -16.99 11.98 -3.37
C ILE A 31 -17.03 13.09 -4.43
N ALA A 32 -17.15 14.34 -4.01
CA ALA A 32 -17.16 15.50 -4.92
C ALA A 32 -15.86 15.62 -5.73
N THR A 33 -14.71 15.45 -5.07
CA THR A 33 -13.38 15.52 -5.71
C THR A 33 -13.19 14.38 -6.71
N VAL A 34 -13.65 13.17 -6.38
CA VAL A 34 -13.53 12.01 -7.27
C VAL A 34 -14.41 12.17 -8.50
N ILE A 35 -15.68 12.55 -8.32
CA ILE A 35 -16.60 12.85 -9.43
C ILE A 35 -15.97 13.88 -10.37
N SER A 36 -15.38 14.95 -9.81
CA SER A 36 -14.74 16.03 -10.57
C SER A 36 -13.45 15.58 -11.30
N LEU A 37 -12.54 14.90 -10.62
CA LEU A 37 -11.22 14.56 -11.18
C LEU A 37 -11.29 13.35 -12.14
N TRP A 38 -12.12 12.36 -11.85
CA TRP A 38 -12.26 11.14 -12.66
C TRP A 38 -13.38 11.22 -13.70
N ASP A 39 -14.22 12.26 -13.68
CA ASP A 39 -15.35 12.44 -14.60
C ASP A 39 -16.28 11.21 -14.59
N ILE A 40 -16.68 10.80 -13.39
CA ILE A 40 -17.57 9.64 -13.15
C ILE A 40 -18.85 10.07 -12.45
N ASP A 41 -19.91 9.30 -12.67
CA ASP A 41 -21.19 9.48 -11.98
C ASP A 41 -21.14 8.89 -10.56
N ASN A 42 -21.98 9.41 -9.67
CA ASN A 42 -22.02 8.99 -8.27
C ASN A 42 -22.43 7.51 -8.08
N ASP A 43 -23.17 6.92 -9.02
CA ASP A 43 -23.54 5.50 -8.99
C ASP A 43 -22.39 4.56 -9.33
N GLN A 44 -21.29 5.08 -9.89
CA GLN A 44 -20.06 4.35 -10.13
C GLN A 44 -19.14 4.30 -8.89
N LEU A 45 -19.51 5.03 -7.82
CA LEU A 45 -18.84 5.01 -6.53
C LEU A 45 -19.54 4.03 -5.59
N THR A 46 -18.76 3.19 -4.94
CA THR A 46 -19.25 2.38 -3.82
C THR A 46 -18.76 2.99 -2.50
N HIS A 47 -19.70 3.25 -1.59
CA HIS A 47 -19.42 3.76 -0.26
C HIS A 47 -19.75 2.69 0.79
N TYR A 48 -18.79 2.47 1.69
CA TYR A 48 -18.90 1.60 2.85
C TYR A 48 -18.67 2.44 4.11
N GLY A 49 -19.75 2.78 4.81
CA GLY A 49 -19.68 3.49 6.08
C GLY A 49 -19.66 2.53 7.28
N GLY A 50 -19.03 2.96 8.37
CA GLY A 50 -19.11 2.26 9.66
C GLY A 50 -18.44 0.88 9.67
N LEU A 51 -17.28 0.74 9.03
CA LEU A 51 -16.48 -0.49 8.96
C LEU A 51 -15.84 -0.91 10.30
N GLY A 52 -16.35 -0.42 11.43
CA GLY A 52 -15.72 -0.50 12.75
C GLY A 52 -14.63 0.58 12.94
N TYR A 53 -14.28 0.87 14.20
CA TYR A 53 -13.20 1.81 14.57
C TYR A 53 -13.29 3.21 13.95
N GLY A 54 -14.50 3.68 13.62
CA GLY A 54 -14.70 5.00 12.98
C GLY A 54 -14.16 5.08 11.55
N LEU A 55 -14.10 3.94 10.84
CA LEU A 55 -13.60 3.84 9.48
C LEU A 55 -14.72 3.95 8.44
N ASP A 56 -14.48 4.77 7.42
CA ASP A 56 -15.30 4.85 6.21
C ASP A 56 -14.43 4.62 4.96
N ARG A 57 -15.03 4.07 3.90
CA ARG A 57 -14.32 3.78 2.65
C ARG A 57 -15.16 4.14 1.43
N ALA A 58 -14.55 4.81 0.46
CA ALA A 58 -15.10 4.97 -0.88
C ALA A 58 -14.22 4.23 -1.89
N SER A 59 -14.81 3.67 -2.94
CA SER A 59 -14.07 2.95 -4.00
C SER A 59 -14.71 3.13 -5.38
N TRP A 60 -13.86 3.19 -6.41
CA TRP A 60 -14.24 3.27 -7.81
C TRP A 60 -13.17 2.62 -8.69
N GLY A 61 -13.41 2.52 -10.00
CA GLY A 61 -12.42 1.99 -10.93
C GLY A 61 -12.45 2.69 -12.29
N ASP A 62 -11.27 2.82 -12.90
CA ASP A 62 -11.11 3.13 -14.32
C ASP A 62 -10.95 1.81 -15.09
N VAL A 63 -12.07 1.30 -15.60
CA VAL A 63 -12.11 0.04 -16.37
C VAL A 63 -11.26 0.10 -17.63
N LYS A 64 -11.11 1.28 -18.26
CA LYS A 64 -10.32 1.42 -19.50
C LYS A 64 -8.83 1.26 -19.21
N GLN A 65 -8.38 1.69 -18.03
CA GLN A 65 -6.98 1.63 -17.62
C GLN A 65 -6.65 0.40 -16.76
N GLY A 66 -7.66 -0.36 -16.34
CA GLY A 66 -7.51 -1.49 -15.43
C GLY A 66 -6.99 -1.04 -14.06
N VAL A 67 -7.56 0.04 -13.51
CA VAL A 67 -7.15 0.61 -12.22
C VAL A 67 -8.32 0.70 -11.28
N PHE A 68 -8.13 0.25 -10.04
CA PHE A 68 -9.11 0.34 -8.97
C PHE A 68 -8.56 1.25 -7.87
N TYR A 69 -9.42 2.11 -7.36
CA TYR A 69 -9.10 3.12 -6.37
C TYR A 69 -9.96 2.91 -5.13
N SER A 70 -9.39 3.15 -3.95
CA SER A 70 -10.18 3.35 -2.74
C SER A 70 -9.56 4.34 -1.80
N THR A 71 -10.38 4.93 -0.95
CA THR A 71 -9.95 5.87 0.09
C THR A 71 -10.34 5.31 1.45
N LEU A 72 -9.48 5.48 2.45
CA LEU A 72 -9.79 5.14 3.82
C LEU A 72 -9.85 6.41 4.66
N PHE A 73 -10.96 6.61 5.35
CA PHE A 73 -11.15 7.67 6.35
C PHE A 73 -11.14 7.08 7.74
N ARG A 74 -10.63 7.86 8.69
CA ARG A 74 -10.76 7.61 10.12
C ARG A 74 -11.17 8.91 10.77
N GLU A 75 -12.24 8.88 11.56
CA GLU A 75 -12.72 10.09 12.26
C GLU A 75 -12.90 11.28 11.31
N LYS A 76 -13.38 11.01 10.09
CA LYS A 76 -13.57 11.96 8.98
C LYS A 76 -12.28 12.51 8.35
N GLN A 77 -11.11 12.08 8.77
CA GLN A 77 -9.84 12.45 8.13
C GLN A 77 -9.38 11.38 7.15
N LEU A 78 -8.97 11.81 5.95
CA LEU A 78 -8.36 10.90 4.97
C LEU A 78 -7.06 10.34 5.54
N GLN A 79 -6.96 9.02 5.64
CA GLN A 79 -5.74 8.31 6.04
C GLN A 79 -4.90 7.97 4.82
N LYS A 80 -5.52 7.31 3.84
CA LYS A 80 -4.82 6.86 2.63
C LYS A 80 -5.74 6.74 1.43
N PHE A 81 -5.12 6.78 0.27
CA PHE A 81 -5.69 6.47 -1.02
C PHE A 81 -4.98 5.24 -1.60
N ASP A 82 -5.71 4.14 -1.73
CA ASP A 82 -5.24 2.89 -2.31
C ASP A 82 -5.43 2.91 -3.83
N VAL A 83 -4.41 2.48 -4.57
CA VAL A 83 -4.45 2.22 -6.00
C VAL A 83 -4.06 0.77 -6.24
N LYS A 84 -4.87 0.06 -7.03
CA LYS A 84 -4.60 -1.31 -7.45
C LYS A 84 -4.68 -1.40 -8.96
N PHE A 85 -3.70 -2.05 -9.55
CA PHE A 85 -3.67 -2.30 -10.99
C PHE A 85 -4.13 -3.72 -11.29
N GLU A 86 -4.93 -3.89 -12.33
CA GLU A 86 -5.28 -5.20 -12.88
C GLU A 86 -4.03 -5.95 -13.36
N SER A 87 -3.05 -5.22 -13.88
CA SER A 87 -1.70 -5.71 -14.22
C SER A 87 -0.66 -4.94 -13.40
N PRO A 88 -0.33 -5.42 -12.19
CA PRO A 88 0.64 -4.74 -11.33
C PRO A 88 2.06 -4.78 -11.90
N PRO A 89 2.89 -3.77 -11.63
CA PRO A 89 4.30 -3.81 -12.01
C PRO A 89 5.07 -4.78 -11.11
N THR A 90 6.19 -5.26 -11.64
CA THR A 90 7.21 -5.96 -10.85
C THR A 90 7.97 -5.01 -9.92
N LEU A 91 8.63 -5.54 -8.89
CA LEU A 91 9.53 -4.78 -8.02
C LEU A 91 10.57 -3.98 -8.83
N THR A 92 11.21 -4.62 -9.81
CA THR A 92 12.20 -3.95 -10.68
C THR A 92 11.58 -2.77 -11.43
N GLN A 93 10.39 -2.94 -12.02
CA GLN A 93 9.71 -1.83 -12.71
C GLN A 93 9.34 -0.68 -11.77
N VAL A 94 8.97 -0.98 -10.52
CA VAL A 94 8.71 0.07 -9.52
C VAL A 94 9.99 0.87 -9.24
N LEU A 95 11.11 0.19 -9.00
CA LEU A 95 12.40 0.86 -8.73
C LEU A 95 12.91 1.64 -9.93
N ASP A 96 12.76 1.11 -11.15
CA ASP A 96 13.13 1.81 -12.38
C ASP A 96 12.35 3.11 -12.57
N CYS A 97 11.07 3.13 -12.17
CA CYS A 97 10.21 4.28 -12.33
C CYS A 97 10.29 5.30 -11.18
N LEU A 98 10.38 4.84 -9.93
CA LEU A 98 10.32 5.69 -8.74
C LEU A 98 11.68 5.96 -8.11
N GLY A 99 12.72 5.27 -8.57
CA GLY A 99 14.02 5.22 -7.92
C GLY A 99 14.02 4.35 -6.65
N PRO A 100 15.11 4.39 -5.88
CA PRO A 100 15.18 3.69 -4.59
C PRO A 100 14.21 4.33 -3.57
N PRO A 101 13.54 3.52 -2.73
CA PRO A 101 12.82 4.03 -1.57
C PRO A 101 13.79 4.48 -0.47
N GLU A 102 13.31 5.23 0.52
CA GLU A 102 14.11 5.53 1.70
C GLU A 102 14.12 4.35 2.68
N TYR A 103 12.97 3.65 2.80
CA TYR A 103 12.81 2.49 3.68
C TYR A 103 12.14 1.32 2.96
N TYR A 104 12.36 0.12 3.49
CA TYR A 104 11.64 -1.08 3.12
C TYR A 104 11.23 -1.87 4.36
N ALA A 105 10.22 -2.72 4.20
CA ALA A 105 9.94 -3.82 5.12
C ALA A 105 9.77 -5.08 4.28
N ALA A 106 10.46 -6.16 4.64
CA ALA A 106 10.31 -7.46 4.00
C ALA A 106 10.25 -8.52 5.09
N TYR A 107 9.12 -9.21 5.19
CA TYR A 107 8.95 -10.20 6.24
C TYR A 107 7.96 -11.29 5.89
N GLU A 108 8.08 -12.37 6.65
CA GLU A 108 7.28 -13.56 6.56
C GLU A 108 6.61 -13.83 7.91
N GLU A 109 5.33 -14.17 7.86
CA GLU A 109 4.55 -14.58 9.02
C GLU A 109 3.91 -15.92 8.70
N ALA A 110 4.01 -16.89 9.60
CA ALA A 110 3.27 -18.14 9.48
C ALA A 110 2.36 -18.33 10.67
N THR A 111 1.15 -18.77 10.37
CA THR A 111 0.25 -19.39 11.34
C THR A 111 0.32 -20.91 11.17
N VAL A 112 -0.49 -21.64 11.94
CA VAL A 112 -0.64 -23.09 11.78
C VAL A 112 -1.10 -23.48 10.37
N GLU A 113 -1.82 -22.59 9.67
CA GLU A 113 -2.51 -22.92 8.41
C GLU A 113 -1.99 -22.12 7.21
N THR A 114 -1.44 -20.94 7.45
CA THR A 114 -1.11 -19.97 6.39
C THR A 114 0.30 -19.47 6.53
N TYR A 115 0.98 -19.30 5.40
CA TYR A 115 2.23 -18.58 5.31
C TYR A 115 1.99 -17.30 4.50
N SER A 116 2.38 -16.16 5.02
CA SER A 116 2.30 -14.87 4.33
C SER A 116 3.70 -14.30 4.09
N PHE A 117 3.86 -13.63 2.97
CA PHE A 117 5.04 -12.83 2.65
C PHE A 117 4.59 -11.42 2.31
N ILE A 118 5.20 -10.45 2.98
CA ILE A 118 4.95 -9.02 2.79
C ILE A 118 6.25 -8.33 2.39
N LEU A 119 6.19 -7.54 1.33
CA LEU A 119 7.24 -6.61 0.93
C LEU A 119 6.63 -5.23 0.74
N MET A 120 7.19 -4.22 1.40
CA MET A 120 6.75 -2.82 1.30
C MET A 120 7.95 -1.93 1.00
N LEU A 121 7.78 -1.00 0.06
CA LEU A 121 8.74 0.06 -0.26
C LEU A 121 8.14 1.39 0.14
N TRP A 122 8.86 2.19 0.91
CA TRP A 122 8.39 3.44 1.49
C TRP A 122 9.14 4.61 0.87
N TYR A 123 8.39 5.44 0.15
CA TYR A 123 8.86 6.65 -0.52
C TYR A 123 8.32 7.87 0.23
N LEU A 124 9.00 8.29 1.30
CA LEU A 124 8.50 9.27 2.25
C LEU A 124 8.28 10.64 1.61
N GLU A 125 9.30 11.14 0.91
CA GLU A 125 9.23 12.44 0.24
C GLU A 125 8.15 12.46 -0.84
N LYS A 126 7.91 11.30 -1.47
CA LYS A 126 6.90 11.14 -2.50
C LYS A 126 5.53 10.79 -1.94
N GLY A 127 5.36 10.54 -0.64
CA GLY A 127 4.08 10.13 -0.03
C GLY A 127 3.53 8.80 -0.57
N PHE A 128 4.39 7.86 -0.97
CA PHE A 128 3.97 6.56 -1.50
C PHE A 128 4.45 5.42 -0.62
N VAL A 129 3.61 4.38 -0.50
CA VAL A 129 4.03 3.05 -0.05
C VAL A 129 3.57 2.03 -1.07
N VAL A 130 4.47 1.17 -1.50
CA VAL A 130 4.19 0.16 -2.52
C VAL A 130 4.34 -1.22 -1.89
N GLN A 131 3.31 -2.04 -1.94
CA GLN A 131 3.23 -3.30 -1.21
C GLN A 131 2.93 -4.49 -2.13
N HIS A 132 3.69 -5.55 -1.93
CA HIS A 132 3.35 -6.91 -2.31
C HIS A 132 2.85 -7.67 -1.07
N SER A 133 1.82 -8.49 -1.28
CA SER A 133 1.39 -9.46 -0.28
C SER A 133 1.01 -10.75 -0.96
N SER A 134 1.52 -11.86 -0.44
CA SER A 134 1.12 -13.18 -0.91
C SER A 134 0.83 -14.09 0.28
N TYR A 135 -0.17 -14.95 0.09
CA TYR A 135 -0.66 -15.89 1.10
C TYR A 135 -0.65 -17.28 0.47
N TYR A 136 -0.02 -18.22 1.17
CA TYR A 136 0.19 -19.59 0.72
C TYR A 136 -0.29 -20.57 1.78
N THR A 137 -0.79 -21.72 1.33
CA THR A 137 -1.12 -22.84 2.22
C THR A 137 0.13 -23.71 2.42
N LEU A 138 0.60 -23.78 3.67
CA LEU A 138 1.55 -24.75 4.24
C LEU A 138 2.93 -24.96 3.58
N VAL A 139 3.23 -24.39 2.41
CA VAL A 139 4.54 -24.48 1.75
C VAL A 139 5.13 -23.09 1.56
N ARG A 140 6.31 -22.88 2.14
CA ARG A 140 7.12 -21.66 1.92
C ARG A 140 7.63 -21.66 0.47
N PRO A 141 7.21 -20.71 -0.38
CA PRO A 141 7.73 -20.60 -1.73
C PRO A 141 9.14 -20.02 -1.72
N THR A 142 9.91 -20.33 -2.76
CA THR A 142 11.08 -19.53 -3.09
C THR A 142 10.62 -18.21 -3.69
N VAL A 143 11.04 -17.10 -3.09
CA VAL A 143 10.65 -15.75 -3.52
C VAL A 143 11.75 -15.18 -4.41
N ASP A 144 11.47 -15.07 -5.72
CA ASP A 144 12.24 -14.18 -6.59
C ASP A 144 11.71 -12.76 -6.38
N LEU A 145 12.46 -11.95 -5.61
CA LEU A 145 12.07 -10.59 -5.26
C LEU A 145 11.89 -9.69 -6.49
N SER A 146 12.76 -9.83 -7.49
CA SER A 146 12.77 -8.96 -8.67
C SER A 146 11.48 -9.07 -9.48
N ALA A 147 10.94 -10.29 -9.58
CA ALA A 147 9.72 -10.60 -10.31
C ALA A 147 8.44 -10.43 -9.47
N GLN A 148 8.53 -10.05 -8.19
CA GLN A 148 7.33 -9.89 -7.36
C GLN A 148 6.43 -8.79 -7.88
N LEU A 149 5.15 -9.11 -8.05
CA LEU A 149 4.13 -8.15 -8.46
C LEU A 149 3.73 -7.29 -7.27
N MET A 150 3.93 -5.98 -7.39
CA MET A 150 3.60 -5.00 -6.36
C MET A 150 2.13 -4.61 -6.51
N GLN A 151 1.24 -5.16 -5.68
CA GLN A 151 -0.21 -5.15 -5.91
C GLN A 151 -0.93 -3.92 -5.34
N ASN A 152 -0.44 -3.39 -4.21
CA ASN A 152 -1.12 -2.31 -3.49
C ASN A 152 -0.23 -1.08 -3.46
N PHE A 153 -0.76 0.05 -3.91
CA PHE A 153 -0.07 1.33 -3.87
C PHE A 153 -0.84 2.25 -2.96
N PHE A 154 -0.23 2.66 -1.87
CA PHE A 154 -0.80 3.59 -0.92
C PHE A 154 -0.23 4.96 -1.16
N VAL A 155 -1.14 5.91 -1.27
CA VAL A 155 -0.88 7.33 -1.45
C VAL A 155 -1.31 7.99 -0.15
N VAL A 156 -0.35 8.58 0.54
CA VAL A 156 -0.55 9.27 1.82
C VAL A 156 0.04 10.66 1.76
N ALA A 157 -0.35 11.53 2.68
CA ALA A 157 0.30 12.82 2.84
C ALA A 157 1.80 12.61 3.17
N PRO A 158 2.72 13.30 2.47
CA PRO A 158 4.13 13.29 2.84
C PRO A 158 4.29 13.77 4.29
N GLY A 159 5.20 13.16 5.04
CA GLY A 159 5.40 13.46 6.44
C GLY A 159 6.55 12.67 7.05
N THR A 160 6.57 12.58 8.38
CA THR A 160 7.54 11.72 9.07
C THR A 160 7.20 10.25 8.88
N LEU A 161 8.17 9.37 9.16
CA LEU A 161 7.98 7.93 9.07
C LEU A 161 6.82 7.47 9.95
N GLU A 162 6.73 7.98 11.17
CA GLU A 162 5.68 7.67 12.16
C GLU A 162 4.30 8.05 11.66
N GLN A 163 4.18 9.23 11.03
CA GLN A 163 2.91 9.69 10.47
C GLN A 163 2.47 8.83 9.29
N MET A 164 3.41 8.47 8.41
CA MET A 164 3.08 7.59 7.29
C MET A 164 2.73 6.18 7.76
N VAL A 165 3.42 5.62 8.76
CA VAL A 165 3.07 4.33 9.37
C VAL A 165 1.65 4.37 9.93
N LEU A 166 1.31 5.42 10.68
CA LEU A 166 -0.04 5.61 11.24
C LEU A 166 -1.11 5.59 10.15
N ASN A 167 -0.84 6.24 9.01
CA ASN A 167 -1.80 6.40 7.91
C ASN A 167 -1.93 5.15 7.02
N VAL A 168 -0.84 4.39 6.84
CA VAL A 168 -0.80 3.24 5.91
C VAL A 168 -1.47 2.02 6.52
N TYR A 169 -1.18 1.72 7.79
CA TYR A 169 -1.81 0.61 8.49
C TYR A 169 -3.22 0.98 8.92
N THR A 170 -4.20 0.13 8.59
CA THR A 170 -5.61 0.38 8.95
C THR A 170 -5.76 0.67 10.43
N LEU A 171 -5.01 -0.02 11.29
CA LEU A 171 -5.00 0.15 12.75
C LEU A 171 -3.75 0.89 13.24
N GLY A 172 -3.07 1.69 12.42
CA GLY A 172 -1.81 2.36 12.77
C GLY A 172 -1.87 3.33 13.97
N HIS A 173 -3.06 3.73 14.41
CA HIS A 173 -3.30 4.46 15.66
C HIS A 173 -3.13 3.61 16.93
N ASP A 174 -3.22 2.28 16.82
CA ASP A 174 -3.04 1.39 17.95
C ASP A 174 -1.53 1.34 18.24
N PRO A 175 -1.09 1.66 19.47
CA PRO A 175 0.33 1.80 19.78
C PRO A 175 1.16 0.57 19.40
N ASP A 176 0.60 -0.63 19.55
CA ASP A 176 1.28 -1.88 19.22
C ASP A 176 1.48 -2.05 17.70
N VAL A 177 0.47 -1.68 16.91
CA VAL A 177 0.54 -1.71 15.43
C VAL A 177 1.51 -0.65 14.94
N GLN A 178 1.48 0.55 15.52
CA GLN A 178 2.42 1.61 15.20
C GLN A 178 3.86 1.21 15.52
N ALA A 179 4.09 0.69 16.73
CA ALA A 179 5.40 0.26 17.19
C ALA A 179 5.95 -0.88 16.33
N TRP A 180 5.11 -1.86 16.00
CA TRP A 180 5.49 -2.94 15.07
C TRP A 180 5.80 -2.40 13.68
N GLY A 181 4.92 -1.55 13.11
CA GLY A 181 5.10 -0.96 11.79
C GLY A 181 6.41 -0.17 11.68
N LEU A 182 6.77 0.58 12.72
CA LEU A 182 8.07 1.26 12.83
C LEU A 182 9.23 0.29 13.01
N CYS A 183 9.06 -0.76 13.80
CA CYS A 183 10.11 -1.72 14.07
C CYS A 183 10.51 -2.50 12.81
N VAL A 184 9.54 -2.98 12.01
CA VAL A 184 9.81 -3.82 10.84
C VAL A 184 10.52 -3.07 9.71
N LEU A 185 10.50 -1.74 9.72
CA LEU A 185 11.12 -0.91 8.71
C LEU A 185 12.64 -0.89 8.83
N ARG A 186 13.30 -0.89 7.67
CA ARG A 186 14.75 -0.82 7.52
C ARG A 186 15.11 0.19 6.43
N PRO A 187 16.23 0.92 6.55
CA PRO A 187 16.71 1.75 5.44
C PRO A 187 16.95 0.92 4.18
N TRP A 188 16.70 1.50 3.01
CA TRP A 188 16.97 0.82 1.74
C TRP A 188 18.43 0.32 1.67
N PRO A 189 18.69 -0.97 1.36
CA PRO A 189 20.02 -1.55 1.45
C PRO A 189 20.87 -1.27 0.20
N GLY A 190 20.35 -0.51 -0.76
CA GLY A 190 21.03 -0.15 -2.00
C GLY A 190 20.61 -1.00 -3.21
N SER A 191 20.26 -2.28 -3.01
CA SER A 191 19.83 -3.18 -4.10
C SER A 191 18.80 -4.22 -3.65
N ILE A 192 18.08 -4.83 -4.60
CA ILE A 192 17.08 -5.88 -4.34
C ILE A 192 17.74 -7.10 -3.68
N GLU A 193 18.93 -7.49 -4.14
CA GLU A 193 19.66 -8.68 -3.67
C GLU A 193 20.11 -8.58 -2.22
N SER A 194 20.16 -7.34 -1.69
CA SER A 194 20.57 -7.05 -0.31
C SER A 194 19.37 -6.87 0.62
N ILE A 195 18.14 -7.08 0.15
CA ILE A 195 16.93 -7.07 0.99
C ILE A 195 16.98 -8.27 1.93
N GLU A 196 16.96 -7.98 3.23
CA GLU A 196 16.82 -9.01 4.25
C GLU A 196 15.35 -9.29 4.54
N ILE A 197 14.95 -10.56 4.43
CA ILE A 197 13.59 -11.00 4.73
C ILE A 197 13.55 -11.49 6.19
N GLU A 198 12.80 -10.79 7.03
CA GLU A 198 12.62 -11.16 8.44
C GLU A 198 11.58 -12.28 8.59
N SER A 199 11.80 -13.23 9.49
CA SER A 199 10.81 -14.28 9.77
C SER A 199 10.28 -14.15 11.19
N PHE A 200 8.97 -13.97 11.34
CA PHE A 200 8.32 -13.80 12.64
C PHE A 200 7.99 -15.13 13.35
N ASN A 201 8.41 -16.27 12.78
CA ASN A 201 8.15 -17.61 13.30
C ASN A 201 9.24 -18.13 14.26
N VAL A 202 10.11 -17.25 14.76
CA VAL A 202 11.21 -17.62 15.67
C VAL A 202 10.82 -17.28 17.12
N GLU A 203 11.36 -18.01 18.10
CA GLU A 203 11.02 -17.85 19.52
C GLU A 203 11.23 -16.43 20.09
N ASN A 204 11.94 -15.55 19.37
CA ASN A 204 12.12 -14.13 19.70
C ASN A 204 12.31 -13.31 18.42
N PRO A 205 11.24 -12.85 17.75
CA PRO A 205 11.40 -11.97 16.60
C PRO A 205 11.97 -10.61 17.05
N ARG A 206 12.67 -9.90 16.15
CA ARG A 206 13.18 -8.55 16.45
C ARG A 206 12.03 -7.59 16.76
N CYS A 207 10.90 -7.77 16.10
CA CYS A 207 9.67 -7.00 16.32
C CYS A 207 8.55 -7.93 16.81
N PRO A 208 7.98 -7.72 18.00
CA PRO A 208 6.81 -8.48 18.43
C PRO A 208 5.63 -8.17 17.52
N SER A 209 4.99 -9.19 16.96
CA SER A 209 3.76 -9.00 16.16
C SER A 209 2.67 -8.40 17.07
N PRO A 210 1.84 -7.47 16.57
CA PRO A 210 0.73 -6.92 17.35
C PRO A 210 -0.20 -8.07 17.77
N GLN A 211 -0.62 -8.08 19.04
CA GLN A 211 -1.65 -9.04 19.49
C GLN A 211 -2.98 -8.63 18.85
N GLN A 212 -3.48 -9.45 17.92
CA GLN A 212 -4.80 -9.28 17.32
C GLN A 212 -5.88 -9.98 18.14
#